data_AF-A0A382ZNM1-F1
#
_entry.id   AF-A0A382ZNM1-F1
#
_cell.length_a   1.000
_cell.length_b   1.000
_cell.length_c   1.000
_cell.angle_alpha   90.00
_cell.angle_beta   90.00
_cell.angle_gamma   90.00
#
_symmetry.space_group_name_H-M   'P 1'
#
loop_
_entity.id
_entity.type
_entity.pdbx_description
1 polymer ?
#
loop_
_entity_poly.entity_id
_entity_poly.type
_entity_poly.pdbx_seq_one_letter_code
_entity_poly.pdbx_strand_id
1 'polypeptide(L)'
;MHLTKIIIFCFTVHSLLMATFSIVAVDTTTGEVASAGGSCIAGSIIISDIHPGLGAIHTQSYYLPANQNYASTLMDDGYSPEEIIELLEENDVQNNPSIRQYGIVDLFSENNYGMLYEYECNEIEGAIWYGVPNTGELGECSDPTISRSASFTGNNCSNWRGHINGINYAIQGNILLSEDILLGIEDGFLNTNGSLDQKVMAALQGAKVPGADTRCLDEG
;
A
#
# COMPACT_ATOMS: atom_id res chain seq x y z
N MET A 1 26.22 -7.55 -64.85
CA MET A 1 24.87 -7.61 -64.27
C MET A 1 25.03 -7.50 -62.76
N HIS A 2 24.86 -6.29 -62.22
CA HIS A 2 25.18 -5.98 -60.82
C HIS A 2 24.13 -6.60 -59.89
N LEU A 3 24.58 -7.41 -58.92
CA LEU A 3 23.75 -7.99 -57.88
C LEU A 3 23.64 -6.98 -56.73
N THR A 4 22.54 -6.24 -56.66
CA THR A 4 22.26 -5.29 -55.59
C THR A 4 21.91 -6.07 -54.32
N LYS A 5 22.80 -6.05 -53.32
CA LYS A 5 22.51 -6.62 -51.99
C LYS A 5 21.48 -5.73 -51.28
N ILE A 6 20.29 -6.26 -51.05
CA ILE A 6 19.29 -5.66 -50.18
C ILE A 6 19.74 -5.91 -48.73
N ILE A 7 20.14 -4.85 -48.04
CA ILE A 7 20.41 -4.87 -46.60
C ILE A 7 19.06 -4.62 -45.91
N ILE A 8 18.52 -5.66 -45.27
CA ILE A 8 17.34 -5.56 -44.41
C ILE A 8 17.82 -5.02 -43.07
N PHE A 9 17.50 -3.75 -42.79
CA PHE A 9 17.71 -3.16 -41.47
C PHE A 9 16.54 -3.57 -40.58
N CYS A 10 16.75 -4.60 -39.75
CA CYS A 10 15.79 -4.99 -38.74
C CYS A 10 15.91 -4.00 -37.57
N PHE A 11 15.03 -3.00 -37.52
CA PHE A 11 14.89 -2.14 -36.36
C PHE A 11 14.31 -2.97 -35.22
N THR A 12 15.16 -3.42 -34.30
CA THR A 12 14.72 -3.91 -32.99
C THR A 12 14.17 -2.71 -32.22
N VAL A 13 12.84 -2.60 -32.19
CA VAL A 13 12.15 -1.68 -31.28
C VAL A 13 12.43 -2.21 -29.87
N HIS A 14 13.34 -1.56 -29.16
CA HIS A 14 13.55 -1.83 -27.74
C HIS A 14 12.35 -1.23 -27.01
N SER A 15 11.36 -2.06 -26.72
CA SER A 15 10.25 -1.69 -25.85
C SER A 15 10.80 -1.45 -24.45
N LEU A 16 10.81 -0.18 -24.03
CA LEU A 16 11.04 0.22 -22.64
C LEU A 16 9.82 -0.25 -21.82
N LEU A 17 9.88 -1.44 -21.23
CA LEU A 17 8.89 -1.94 -20.27
C LEU A 17 9.22 -1.40 -18.89
N MET A 18 8.23 -1.01 -18.08
CA MET A 18 8.28 0.02 -17.01
C MET A 18 7.66 -0.33 -15.61
N ALA A 19 8.22 -1.17 -14.69
CA ALA A 19 7.50 -1.68 -13.48
C ALA A 19 7.47 -0.91 -12.13
N THR A 20 6.31 -0.56 -11.60
CA THR A 20 6.14 0.05 -10.26
C THR A 20 5.52 -0.94 -9.28
N PHE A 21 6.08 -1.07 -8.07
CA PHE A 21 5.49 -1.87 -6.96
C PHE A 21 5.57 -1.13 -5.62
N SER A 22 4.64 -1.42 -4.72
CA SER A 22 4.51 -0.73 -3.44
C SER A 22 3.78 -1.54 -2.38
N ILE A 23 3.97 -1.16 -1.11
CA ILE A 23 3.29 -1.69 0.06
C ILE A 23 2.99 -0.56 1.05
N VAL A 24 1.79 -0.57 1.61
CA VAL A 24 1.44 0.12 2.86
C VAL A 24 1.11 -0.92 3.92
N ALA A 25 1.48 -0.65 5.18
CA ALA A 25 1.23 -1.56 6.29
C ALA A 25 1.05 -0.80 7.61
N VAL A 26 0.35 -1.42 8.56
CA VAL A 26 0.19 -0.92 9.94
C VAL A 26 0.51 -2.01 10.96
N ASP A 27 0.88 -1.60 12.16
CA ASP A 27 1.02 -2.49 13.31
C ASP A 27 0.00 -2.09 14.39
N THR A 28 -0.97 -2.98 14.65
CA THR A 28 -2.04 -2.73 15.64
C THR A 28 -1.55 -2.76 17.08
N THR A 29 -0.34 -3.26 17.35
CA THR A 29 0.24 -3.29 18.69
C THR A 29 0.97 -2.00 19.00
N THR A 30 1.74 -1.47 18.05
CA THR A 30 2.55 -0.25 18.25
C THR A 30 1.87 1.02 17.76
N GLY A 31 0.85 0.91 16.92
CA GLY A 31 0.23 2.03 16.21
C GLY A 31 1.10 2.56 15.07
N GLU A 32 2.18 1.87 14.70
CA GLU A 32 3.07 2.28 13.63
C GLU A 32 2.39 2.14 12.27
N VAL A 33 2.69 3.10 11.39
CA VAL A 33 2.24 3.13 10.00
C VAL A 33 3.48 3.17 9.12
N ALA A 34 3.52 2.32 8.10
CA ALA A 34 4.65 2.21 7.20
C ALA A 34 4.20 2.20 5.73
N SER A 35 5.10 2.68 4.89
CA SER A 35 4.91 2.73 3.46
C SER A 35 6.25 2.59 2.76
N ALA A 36 6.28 1.81 1.68
CA ALA A 36 7.46 1.68 0.83
C ALA A 36 7.08 1.33 -0.61
N GLY A 37 7.95 1.66 -1.55
CA GLY A 37 7.77 1.27 -2.93
C GLY A 37 9.02 1.47 -3.76
N GLY A 38 9.02 0.89 -4.96
CA GLY A 38 10.12 0.92 -5.90
C GLY A 38 9.63 1.13 -7.33
N SER A 39 10.42 1.86 -8.12
CA SER A 39 10.20 2.05 -9.55
C SER A 39 11.50 2.47 -10.22
N CYS A 40 11.85 1.85 -11.35
CA CYS A 40 12.94 2.25 -12.23
C CYS A 40 12.55 3.36 -13.22
N ILE A 41 11.44 4.10 -13.04
CA ILE A 41 11.29 5.42 -13.69
C ILE A 41 12.13 6.43 -12.89
N ALA A 42 13.08 7.07 -13.55
CA ALA A 42 13.76 8.23 -12.98
C ALA A 42 12.72 9.33 -12.68
N GLY A 43 12.63 9.74 -11.41
CA GLY A 43 11.57 10.65 -10.96
C GLY A 43 10.19 10.01 -10.85
N SER A 44 10.12 8.67 -10.73
CA SER A 44 8.87 7.98 -10.44
C SER A 44 8.31 8.50 -9.14
N ILE A 45 7.06 8.88 -9.21
CA ILE A 45 6.32 9.38 -8.09
C ILE A 45 5.37 8.25 -7.65
N ILE A 46 5.80 7.46 -6.67
CA ILE A 46 4.89 6.74 -5.78
C ILE A 46 4.61 7.73 -4.66
N ILE A 47 3.42 8.34 -4.62
CA ILE A 47 3.10 9.20 -3.49
C ILE A 47 2.47 8.33 -2.41
N SER A 48 3.29 8.03 -1.42
CA SER A 48 2.83 7.66 -0.08
C SER A 48 2.17 8.87 0.57
N ASP A 49 0.92 8.70 0.97
CA ASP A 49 0.26 9.58 1.92
C ASP A 49 0.17 8.83 3.25
N ILE A 50 0.83 9.33 4.29
CA ILE A 50 0.93 8.68 5.60
C ILE A 50 0.21 9.56 6.60
N HIS A 51 -0.76 8.98 7.30
CA HIS A 51 -1.48 9.56 8.42
C HIS A 51 -0.94 8.89 9.71
N PRO A 52 0.03 9.52 10.42
CA PRO A 52 0.68 8.87 11.57
C PRO A 52 -0.32 8.45 12.65
N GLY A 53 -0.25 7.19 13.08
CA GLY A 53 -1.16 6.61 14.06
C GLY A 53 -2.55 6.27 13.53
N LEU A 54 -2.81 6.47 12.23
CA LEU A 54 -4.09 6.18 11.58
C LEU A 54 -3.92 5.20 10.43
N GLY A 55 -3.16 5.52 9.40
CA GLY A 55 -3.10 4.69 8.20
C GLY A 55 -2.26 5.28 7.08
N ALA A 56 -2.23 4.59 5.95
CA ALA A 56 -1.50 5.06 4.77
C ALA A 56 -2.24 4.73 3.47
N ILE A 57 -2.04 5.59 2.49
CA ILE A 57 -2.62 5.51 1.15
C ILE A 57 -1.50 5.57 0.11
N HIS A 58 -1.46 4.60 -0.78
CA HIS A 58 -0.71 4.67 -2.03
C HIS A 58 -1.63 5.02 -3.19
N THR A 59 -1.21 6.01 -3.97
CA THR A 59 -1.79 6.31 -5.29
C THR A 59 -0.72 6.15 -6.36
N GLN A 60 -0.94 5.23 -7.31
CA GLN A 60 -0.04 4.99 -8.42
C GLN A 60 -0.80 4.64 -9.71
N SER A 61 -0.06 4.47 -10.82
CA SER A 61 -0.60 4.34 -12.18
C SER A 61 -1.46 5.55 -12.57
N TYR A 62 -0.88 6.47 -13.37
CA TYR A 62 -1.52 7.75 -13.69
C TYR A 62 -1.95 8.51 -12.43
N TYR A 63 -1.01 8.73 -11.52
CA TYR A 63 -1.23 9.48 -10.28
C TYR A 63 -1.96 10.82 -10.52
N LEU A 64 -2.92 11.13 -9.65
CA LEU A 64 -3.62 12.41 -9.60
C LEU A 64 -3.64 12.96 -8.17
N PRO A 65 -3.07 14.16 -7.92
CA PRO A 65 -3.10 14.77 -6.60
C PRO A 65 -4.50 14.98 -6.04
N ALA A 66 -5.47 15.31 -6.90
CA ALA A 66 -6.84 15.57 -6.47
C ALA A 66 -7.52 14.32 -5.89
N ASN A 67 -7.30 13.15 -6.50
CA ASN A 67 -7.82 11.89 -5.96
C ASN A 67 -7.13 11.51 -4.64
N GLN A 68 -5.82 11.70 -4.54
CA GLN A 68 -5.11 11.45 -3.29
C GLN A 68 -5.59 12.36 -2.15
N ASN A 69 -5.71 13.67 -2.40
CA ASN A 69 -6.24 14.60 -1.39
C ASN A 69 -7.67 14.24 -0.97
N TYR A 70 -8.48 13.74 -1.90
CA TYR A 70 -9.82 13.26 -1.58
C TYR A 70 -9.79 12.02 -0.70
N ALA A 71 -8.96 11.02 -1.04
CA ALA A 71 -8.74 9.83 -0.21
C ALA A 71 -8.22 10.17 1.20
N SER A 72 -7.27 11.11 1.28
CA SER A 72 -6.69 11.63 2.52
C SER A 72 -7.79 12.21 3.44
N THR A 73 -8.66 13.05 2.86
CA THR A 73 -9.80 13.64 3.60
C THR A 73 -10.76 12.55 4.10
N LEU A 74 -11.07 11.55 3.26
CA LEU A 74 -11.96 10.46 3.66
C LEU A 74 -11.35 9.60 4.78
N MET A 75 -10.04 9.34 4.75
CA MET A 75 -9.35 8.63 5.83
C MET A 75 -9.41 9.43 7.14
N ASP A 76 -9.13 10.74 7.11
CA ASP A 76 -9.23 11.62 8.28
C ASP A 76 -10.67 11.70 8.84
N ASP A 77 -11.68 11.58 7.97
CA ASP A 77 -13.09 11.53 8.35
C ASP A 77 -13.53 10.14 8.88
N GLY A 78 -12.64 9.14 8.87
CA GLY A 78 -12.86 7.83 9.47
C GLY A 78 -13.47 6.76 8.55
N TYR A 79 -13.59 7.04 7.25
CA TYR A 79 -14.07 6.06 6.26
C TYR A 79 -13.12 4.86 6.21
N SER A 80 -13.68 3.67 6.01
CA SER A 80 -12.89 2.46 5.86
C SER A 80 -12.12 2.44 4.53
N PRO A 81 -11.00 1.71 4.44
CA PRO A 81 -10.25 1.55 3.20
C PRO A 81 -11.13 1.13 2.02
N GLU A 82 -12.09 0.22 2.24
CA GLU A 82 -13.02 -0.22 1.19
C GLU A 82 -13.93 0.91 0.72
N GLU A 83 -14.56 1.64 1.64
CA GLU A 83 -15.41 2.79 1.30
C GLU A 83 -14.60 3.88 0.57
N ILE A 84 -13.34 4.11 0.96
CA ILE A 84 -12.47 5.06 0.27
C ILE A 84 -12.21 4.61 -1.17
N ILE A 85 -11.96 3.31 -1.39
CA ILE A 85 -11.78 2.76 -2.75
C ILE A 85 -13.04 2.94 -3.59
N GLU A 86 -14.21 2.57 -3.07
CA GLU A 86 -15.50 2.74 -3.77
C GLU A 86 -15.73 4.20 -4.17
N LEU A 87 -15.52 5.14 -3.22
CA LEU A 87 -15.66 6.57 -3.47
C LEU A 87 -14.65 7.10 -4.50
N LEU A 88 -13.41 6.59 -4.49
CA LEU A 88 -12.39 6.95 -5.49
C LEU A 88 -12.74 6.45 -6.88
N GLU A 89 -13.32 5.27 -7.00
CA GLU A 89 -13.78 4.73 -8.28
C GLU A 89 -14.94 5.54 -8.84
N GLU A 90 -15.94 5.84 -8.01
CA GLU A 90 -17.13 6.59 -8.39
C GLU A 90 -16.81 8.06 -8.72
N ASN A 91 -15.82 8.64 -8.05
CA ASN A 91 -15.52 10.07 -8.11
C ASN A 91 -14.12 10.37 -8.66
N ASP A 92 -13.53 9.50 -9.48
CA ASP A 92 -12.27 9.79 -10.17
C ASP A 92 -12.38 11.14 -10.90
N VAL A 93 -11.46 12.06 -10.63
CA VAL A 93 -11.55 13.44 -11.15
C VAL A 93 -11.54 13.52 -12.68
N GLN A 94 -11.00 12.51 -13.35
CA GLN A 94 -11.01 12.42 -14.82
C GLN A 94 -12.05 11.43 -15.35
N ASN A 95 -12.94 10.92 -14.48
CA ASN A 95 -13.95 9.90 -14.78
C ASN A 95 -13.34 8.67 -15.47
N ASN A 96 -12.13 8.29 -15.06
CA ASN A 96 -11.41 7.14 -15.60
C ASN A 96 -10.65 6.40 -14.50
N PRO A 97 -11.36 5.75 -13.56
CA PRO A 97 -10.71 4.92 -12.54
C PRO A 97 -9.97 3.74 -13.17
N SER A 98 -10.34 3.29 -14.37
CA SER A 98 -9.77 2.10 -15.01
C SER A 98 -8.25 2.14 -15.25
N ILE A 99 -7.61 3.33 -15.20
CA ILE A 99 -6.15 3.48 -15.34
C ILE A 99 -5.44 3.73 -14.00
N ARG A 100 -6.17 3.76 -12.88
CA ARG A 100 -5.66 4.06 -11.53
C ARG A 100 -5.34 2.81 -10.75
N GLN A 101 -4.47 2.96 -9.77
CA GLN A 101 -4.15 1.93 -8.80
C GLN A 101 -4.00 2.54 -7.41
N TYR A 102 -4.67 1.94 -6.43
CA TYR A 102 -4.72 2.41 -5.05
C TYR A 102 -4.43 1.27 -4.08
N GLY A 103 -3.81 1.62 -2.94
CA GLY A 103 -3.58 0.73 -1.82
C GLY A 103 -3.80 1.47 -0.52
N ILE A 104 -4.65 0.95 0.35
CA ILE A 104 -5.06 1.65 1.57
C ILE A 104 -5.05 0.67 2.73
N VAL A 105 -4.50 1.11 3.85
CA VAL A 105 -4.54 0.40 5.13
C VAL A 105 -4.73 1.39 6.25
N ASP A 106 -5.48 1.02 7.28
CA ASP A 106 -5.61 1.82 8.49
C ASP A 106 -5.69 0.98 9.77
N LEU A 107 -5.60 1.69 10.87
CA LEU A 107 -5.88 1.30 12.23
C LEU A 107 -7.27 1.82 12.59
N PHE A 108 -8.07 0.97 13.21
CA PHE A 108 -9.44 1.30 13.59
C PHE A 108 -9.77 0.74 14.97
N SER A 109 -10.47 1.54 15.76
CA SER A 109 -11.09 1.14 17.02
C SER A 109 -12.56 1.52 16.95
N GLU A 110 -13.46 0.57 17.20
CA GLU A 110 -14.91 0.80 17.05
C GLU A 110 -15.41 1.85 18.04
N ASN A 111 -15.05 1.73 19.31
CA ASN A 111 -15.37 2.71 20.33
C ASN A 111 -14.11 3.23 21.04
N ASN A 112 -14.12 4.54 21.33
CA ASN A 112 -13.21 5.17 22.29
C ASN A 112 -14.05 5.71 23.46
N TYR A 113 -13.87 5.12 24.63
CA TYR A 113 -14.61 5.47 25.85
C TYR A 113 -13.94 6.60 26.65
N GLY A 114 -12.78 7.07 26.18
CA GLY A 114 -12.01 8.15 26.77
C GLY A 114 -11.19 7.70 27.98
N MET A 115 -10.92 8.64 28.88
CA MET A 115 -10.10 8.40 30.07
C MET A 115 -10.96 7.85 31.21
N LEU A 116 -10.74 6.60 31.58
CA LEU A 116 -11.46 5.90 32.66
C LEU A 116 -10.49 5.35 33.70
N TYR A 117 -10.99 5.10 34.91
CA TYR A 117 -10.24 4.27 35.86
C TYR A 117 -10.25 2.80 35.39
N GLU A 118 -9.21 2.05 35.78
CA GLU A 118 -9.06 0.62 35.43
C GLU A 118 -10.33 -0.18 35.75
N TYR A 119 -10.93 0.03 36.92
CA TYR A 119 -12.15 -0.68 37.32
C TYR A 119 -13.39 -0.28 36.51
N GLU A 120 -13.47 0.95 35.99
CA GLU A 120 -14.59 1.42 35.17
C GLU A 120 -14.51 0.85 33.76
N CYS A 121 -13.30 0.82 33.18
CA CYS A 121 -13.08 0.22 31.87
C CYS A 121 -13.36 -1.30 31.89
N ASN A 122 -12.99 -1.98 32.97
CA ASN A 122 -13.24 -3.42 33.14
C ASN A 122 -14.73 -3.79 33.24
N GLU A 123 -15.64 -2.83 33.44
CA GLU A 123 -17.09 -3.06 33.39
C GLU A 123 -17.65 -3.02 31.96
N ILE A 124 -16.85 -2.54 30.99
CA ILE A 124 -17.24 -2.44 29.58
C ILE A 124 -16.80 -3.70 28.85
N GLU A 125 -17.75 -4.46 28.33
CA GLU A 125 -17.48 -5.70 27.60
C GLU A 125 -16.67 -5.43 26.33
N GLY A 126 -15.51 -6.07 26.20
CA GLY A 126 -14.64 -5.97 25.02
C GLY A 126 -13.60 -4.85 25.08
N ALA A 127 -13.78 -3.85 25.95
CA ALA A 127 -12.84 -2.74 26.07
C ALA A 127 -11.50 -3.17 26.70
N ILE A 128 -10.44 -2.48 26.31
CA ILE A 128 -9.09 -2.61 26.86
C ILE A 128 -8.73 -1.30 27.54
N TRP A 129 -8.19 -1.40 28.76
CA TRP A 129 -7.64 -0.28 29.51
C TRP A 129 -6.14 -0.13 29.24
N TYR A 130 -5.74 1.03 28.72
CA TYR A 130 -4.37 1.40 28.37
C TYR A 130 -3.79 2.36 29.40
N GLY A 131 -3.45 1.84 30.57
CA GLY A 131 -2.80 2.60 31.64
C GLY A 131 -1.81 1.77 32.45
N VAL A 132 -1.28 2.37 33.53
CA VAL A 132 -0.37 1.68 34.45
C VAL A 132 -1.17 1.02 35.58
N PRO A 133 -1.20 -0.31 35.70
CA PRO A 133 -2.06 -0.98 36.67
C PRO A 133 -1.76 -0.57 38.12
N ASN A 134 -2.80 -0.49 38.95
CA ASN A 134 -2.70 -0.22 40.40
C ASN A 134 -2.11 1.15 40.80
N THR A 135 -2.03 2.14 39.89
CA THR A 135 -1.61 3.50 40.25
C THR A 135 -2.78 4.37 40.76
N GLY A 136 -4.02 3.99 40.43
CA GLY A 136 -5.20 4.82 40.65
C GLY A 136 -5.28 6.02 39.71
N GLU A 137 -4.48 6.04 38.65
CA GLU A 137 -4.54 7.06 37.60
C GLU A 137 -5.57 6.67 36.52
N LEU A 138 -6.03 7.66 35.77
CA LEU A 138 -6.86 7.42 34.59
C LEU A 138 -5.99 6.86 33.46
N GLY A 139 -6.55 5.95 32.68
CA GLY A 139 -5.97 5.43 31.45
C GLY A 139 -6.98 5.51 30.31
N GLU A 140 -6.51 5.45 29.06
CA GLU A 140 -7.40 5.40 27.91
C GLU A 140 -8.14 4.06 27.91
N CYS A 141 -9.43 4.09 27.60
CA CYS A 141 -10.27 2.89 27.48
C CYS A 141 -10.92 2.89 26.10
N SER A 142 -10.66 1.86 25.32
CA SER A 142 -11.19 1.72 23.96
C SER A 142 -11.31 0.26 23.58
N ASP A 143 -12.05 -0.01 22.51
CA ASP A 143 -12.04 -1.33 21.91
C ASP A 143 -10.63 -1.69 21.40
N PRO A 144 -10.34 -2.99 21.19
CA PRO A 144 -9.06 -3.39 20.63
C PRO A 144 -8.85 -2.76 19.25
N THR A 145 -7.67 -2.19 19.02
CA THR A 145 -7.31 -1.69 17.70
C THR A 145 -7.19 -2.85 16.71
N ILE A 146 -7.96 -2.78 15.64
CA ILE A 146 -7.87 -3.68 14.49
C ILE A 146 -7.26 -2.93 13.30
N SER A 147 -6.97 -3.67 12.23
CA SER A 147 -6.57 -3.08 10.95
C SER A 147 -7.61 -3.38 9.87
N ARG A 148 -7.72 -2.47 8.91
CA ARG A 148 -8.52 -2.66 7.69
C ARG A 148 -7.61 -2.41 6.49
N SER A 149 -7.85 -3.09 5.38
CA SER A 149 -7.08 -2.88 4.15
C SER A 149 -7.97 -3.05 2.92
N ALA A 150 -7.66 -2.28 1.88
CA ALA A 150 -8.30 -2.39 0.57
C ALA A 150 -7.34 -1.94 -0.52
N SER A 151 -7.56 -2.45 -1.73
CA SER A 151 -6.78 -2.07 -2.90
C SER A 151 -7.67 -2.06 -4.13
N PHE A 152 -7.30 -1.23 -5.09
CA PHE A 152 -7.92 -1.22 -6.41
C PHE A 152 -6.86 -1.25 -7.50
N THR A 153 -7.14 -1.97 -8.58
CA THR A 153 -6.29 -1.97 -9.78
C THR A 153 -7.16 -1.92 -11.01
N GLY A 154 -7.16 -0.77 -11.67
CA GLY A 154 -7.94 -0.56 -12.86
C GLY A 154 -7.57 -1.52 -14.00
N ASN A 155 -8.57 -1.96 -14.76
CA ASN A 155 -8.41 -2.93 -15.84
C ASN A 155 -7.57 -2.43 -17.04
N ASN A 156 -7.29 -1.13 -17.10
CA ASN A 156 -6.44 -0.49 -18.11
C ASN A 156 -5.08 -0.05 -17.57
N CYS A 157 -4.70 -0.39 -16.32
CA CYS A 157 -3.30 -0.28 -15.94
C CYS A 157 -2.45 -1.26 -16.79
N SER A 158 -1.17 -0.94 -16.96
CA SER A 158 -0.30 -1.71 -17.84
C SER A 158 0.12 -3.04 -17.21
N ASN A 159 0.12 -4.12 -18.01
CA ASN A 159 0.44 -5.48 -17.57
C ASN A 159 1.96 -5.67 -17.31
N TRP A 160 2.36 -6.58 -16.43
CA TRP A 160 1.51 -7.30 -15.47
C TRP A 160 1.06 -6.33 -14.35
N ARG A 161 -0.20 -6.44 -13.92
CA ARG A 161 -0.77 -5.59 -12.86
C ARG A 161 -1.55 -6.42 -11.86
N GLY A 162 -1.59 -5.97 -10.63
CA GLY A 162 -2.40 -6.57 -9.59
C GLY A 162 -2.22 -5.90 -8.25
N HIS A 163 -2.87 -6.47 -7.25
CA HIS A 163 -2.72 -6.10 -5.85
C HIS A 163 -2.98 -7.32 -4.96
N ILE A 164 -2.54 -7.25 -3.71
CA ILE A 164 -2.81 -8.22 -2.65
C ILE A 164 -3.22 -7.46 -1.39
N ASN A 165 -4.32 -7.87 -0.77
CA ASN A 165 -4.76 -7.35 0.52
C ASN A 165 -4.45 -8.39 1.61
N GLY A 166 -3.66 -7.98 2.61
CA GLY A 166 -3.43 -8.73 3.82
C GLY A 166 -4.23 -8.18 4.99
N ILE A 167 -4.10 -8.81 6.17
CA ILE A 167 -4.81 -8.38 7.38
C ILE A 167 -4.46 -6.93 7.76
N ASN A 168 -3.19 -6.56 7.67
CA ASN A 168 -2.64 -5.27 8.10
C ASN A 168 -1.72 -4.63 7.06
N TYR A 169 -1.88 -4.99 5.78
CA TYR A 169 -1.13 -4.42 4.67
C TYR A 169 -1.91 -4.48 3.36
N ALA A 170 -1.50 -3.63 2.42
CA ALA A 170 -1.97 -3.64 1.04
C ALA A 170 -0.77 -3.49 0.10
N ILE A 171 -0.64 -4.39 -0.87
CA ILE A 171 0.45 -4.44 -1.86
C ILE A 171 -0.12 -4.18 -3.25
N GLN A 172 0.55 -3.37 -4.07
CA GLN A 172 0.13 -3.12 -5.46
C GLN A 172 1.31 -3.09 -6.40
N GLY A 173 1.06 -3.41 -7.67
CA GLY A 173 2.03 -3.16 -8.72
C GLY A 173 1.45 -3.16 -10.12
N ASN A 174 2.13 -2.48 -11.02
CA ASN A 174 1.82 -2.44 -12.44
C ASN A 174 3.10 -2.46 -13.26
N ILE A 175 2.98 -2.99 -14.49
CA ILE A 175 4.07 -3.22 -15.42
C ILE A 175 5.13 -4.21 -14.87
N LEU A 176 4.72 -5.09 -13.95
CA LEU A 176 5.59 -6.12 -13.37
C LEU A 176 5.89 -7.22 -14.40
N LEU A 177 6.93 -8.01 -14.11
CA LEU A 177 7.26 -9.21 -14.87
C LEU A 177 6.18 -10.29 -14.75
N SER A 178 5.73 -10.53 -13.52
CA SER A 178 4.72 -11.53 -13.18
C SER A 178 4.10 -11.21 -11.82
N GLU A 179 3.09 -12.00 -11.45
CA GLU A 179 2.48 -12.02 -10.12
C GLU A 179 3.48 -12.33 -9.00
N ASP A 180 4.50 -13.14 -9.30
CA ASP A 180 5.54 -13.57 -8.35
C ASP A 180 6.22 -12.39 -7.65
N ILE A 181 6.22 -11.20 -8.27
CA ILE A 181 6.76 -10.00 -7.65
C ILE A 181 5.94 -9.58 -6.44
N LEU A 182 4.61 -9.58 -6.53
CA LEU A 182 3.75 -9.25 -5.39
C LEU A 182 3.79 -10.35 -4.33
N LEU A 183 3.83 -11.62 -4.75
CA LEU A 183 3.98 -12.76 -3.84
C LEU A 183 5.31 -12.71 -3.10
N GLY A 184 6.39 -12.28 -3.75
CA GLY A 184 7.69 -12.07 -3.11
C GLY A 184 7.65 -10.96 -2.05
N ILE A 185 6.98 -9.84 -2.35
CA ILE A 185 6.77 -8.75 -1.38
C ILE A 185 6.01 -9.26 -0.16
N GLU A 186 4.91 -9.97 -0.39
CA GLU A 186 4.08 -10.54 0.67
C GLU A 186 4.86 -11.54 1.52
N ASP A 187 5.56 -12.49 0.90
CA ASP A 187 6.38 -13.50 1.59
C ASP A 187 7.47 -12.84 2.46
N GLY A 188 8.16 -11.83 1.91
CA GLY A 188 9.16 -11.05 2.66
C GLY A 188 8.57 -10.33 3.86
N PHE A 189 7.37 -9.76 3.73
CA PHE A 189 6.67 -9.09 4.84
C PHE A 189 6.22 -10.08 5.92
N LEU A 190 5.57 -11.18 5.52
CA LEU A 190 4.96 -12.15 6.44
C LEU A 190 6.01 -12.99 7.19
N ASN A 191 7.12 -13.34 6.55
CA ASN A 191 8.14 -14.22 7.14
C ASN A 191 9.24 -13.49 7.90
N THR A 192 9.20 -12.15 7.94
CA THR A 192 10.16 -11.35 8.70
C THR A 192 9.64 -11.08 10.10
N ASN A 193 10.38 -11.51 11.10
CA ASN A 193 10.16 -11.11 12.49
C ASN A 193 10.85 -9.77 12.74
N GLY A 194 10.23 -8.90 13.54
CA GLY A 194 10.80 -7.60 13.87
C GLY A 194 9.78 -6.47 13.89
N SER A 195 10.30 -5.25 14.01
CA SER A 195 9.53 -4.02 13.91
C SER A 195 8.99 -3.79 12.49
N LEU A 196 8.01 -2.91 12.36
CA LEU A 196 7.29 -2.71 11.10
C LEU A 196 8.22 -2.25 9.96
N ASP A 197 9.23 -1.43 10.26
CA ASP A 197 10.26 -1.00 9.32
C ASP A 197 11.07 -2.18 8.77
N GLN A 198 11.45 -3.14 9.62
CA GLN A 198 12.20 -4.34 9.19
C GLN A 198 11.37 -5.20 8.25
N LYS A 199 10.08 -5.38 8.55
CA LYS A 199 9.14 -6.13 7.71
C LYS A 199 8.94 -5.47 6.34
N VAL A 200 8.72 -4.16 6.32
CA VAL A 200 8.55 -3.42 5.05
C VAL A 200 9.84 -3.39 4.22
N MET A 201 11.01 -3.30 4.88
CA MET A 201 12.28 -3.44 4.19
C MET A 201 12.48 -4.85 3.59
N ALA A 202 12.09 -5.90 4.30
CA ALA A 202 12.13 -7.26 3.78
C ALA A 202 11.14 -7.47 2.63
N ALA A 203 9.96 -6.83 2.69
CA ALA A 203 8.99 -6.81 1.60
C ALA A 203 9.61 -6.23 0.31
N LEU A 204 10.32 -5.10 0.40
CA LEU A 204 11.06 -4.56 -0.74
C LEU A 204 12.16 -5.49 -1.25
N GLN A 205 12.83 -6.23 -0.36
CA GLN A 205 13.82 -7.23 -0.76
C GLN A 205 13.18 -8.43 -1.49
N GLY A 206 11.94 -8.78 -1.14
CA GLY A 206 11.15 -9.80 -1.84
C GLY A 206 10.87 -9.45 -3.30
N ALA A 207 10.75 -8.16 -3.62
CA ALA A 207 10.71 -7.67 -5.00
C ALA A 207 12.10 -7.42 -5.61
N LYS A 208 13.21 -7.70 -4.91
CA LYS A 208 14.56 -7.44 -5.44
C LYS A 208 15.06 -8.61 -6.29
N VAL A 209 14.43 -8.81 -7.44
CA VAL A 209 14.94 -9.73 -8.48
C VAL A 209 15.19 -8.97 -9.78
N PRO A 210 16.22 -9.33 -10.58
CA PRO A 210 16.39 -8.77 -11.91
C PRO A 210 15.10 -8.94 -12.71
N GLY A 211 14.57 -7.84 -13.22
CA GLY A 211 13.30 -7.88 -13.92
C GLY A 211 12.05 -7.79 -13.04
N ALA A 212 12.14 -7.80 -11.71
CA ALA A 212 11.00 -7.42 -10.85
C ALA A 212 10.46 -6.05 -11.25
N ASP A 213 11.43 -5.18 -11.51
CA ASP A 213 11.29 -4.19 -12.54
C ASP A 213 11.92 -4.65 -13.84
N THR A 214 11.07 -4.95 -14.83
CA THR A 214 11.49 -5.41 -16.16
C THR A 214 12.38 -4.39 -16.88
N ARG A 215 12.42 -3.13 -16.42
CA ARG A 215 13.38 -2.09 -16.84
C ARG A 215 14.82 -2.37 -16.46
N CYS A 216 15.02 -3.00 -15.30
CA CYS A 216 16.31 -3.06 -14.60
C CYS A 216 17.05 -4.38 -14.86
N LEU A 217 16.72 -5.10 -15.94
CA LEU A 217 17.34 -6.38 -16.31
C LEU A 217 18.86 -6.27 -16.52
N ASP A 218 19.36 -5.11 -16.94
CA ASP A 218 20.79 -4.84 -17.16
C ASP A 218 21.49 -4.17 -15.96
N GLU A 219 20.75 -3.84 -14.89
CA GLU A 219 21.26 -3.14 -13.70
C GLU A 219 21.10 -3.93 -12.38
N GLY A 220 20.57 -5.17 -12.47
CA GLY A 220 20.32 -6.07 -11.33
C GLY A 220 21.53 -6.92 -10.90
#